data_AF-A0A936ZC28-F1
#
_entry.id   AF-A0A936ZC28-F1
#
_cell.length_a   1.000
_cell.length_b   1.000
_cell.length_c   1.000
_cell.angle_alpha   90.00
_cell.angle_beta   90.00
_cell.angle_gamma   90.00
#
_symmetry.space_group_name_H-M   'P 1'
#
loop_
_entity.id
_entity.type
_entity.pdbx_description
1 polymer ?
#
loop_
_entity_poly.entity_id
_entity_poly.type
_entity_poly.pdbx_seq_one_letter_code
_entity_poly.pdbx_strand_id
1 'polypeptide(L)'
;MNDQPTNLDTHRGMAAQKATDLRRLRSEVEADQDALRARQAELEDLLAAAPAADWLEAIEKARYLLGLLAQSLDASDLRRRRLIDRVMADFDHLLDNSTHD
;
A
#
# COMPACT_ATOMS: atom_id res chain seq x y z
N MET A 1 -36.81 -5.81 46.36
CA MET A 1 -36.43 -5.16 45.10
C MET A 1 -35.39 -4.10 45.45
N ASN A 2 -34.11 -4.40 45.23
CA ASN A 2 -33.03 -3.42 45.34
C ASN A 2 -32.60 -3.10 43.91
N ASP A 3 -33.22 -2.07 43.32
CA ASP A 3 -32.72 -1.49 42.07
C ASP A 3 -31.50 -0.65 42.41
N GLN A 4 -30.32 -1.23 42.15
CA GLN A 4 -29.05 -0.56 42.31
C GLN A 4 -28.93 0.47 41.18
N PRO A 5 -28.80 1.78 41.48
CA PRO A 5 -28.80 2.82 40.46
C PRO A 5 -27.56 2.62 39.60
N THR A 6 -27.78 2.27 38.33
CA THR A 6 -26.71 2.03 37.35
C THR A 6 -25.93 3.34 37.17
N ASN A 7 -24.62 3.30 37.41
CA ASN A 7 -23.73 4.46 37.33
C ASN A 7 -23.49 4.85 35.85
N LEU A 8 -24.51 5.48 35.25
CA LEU A 8 -24.52 5.91 33.85
C LEU A 8 -23.47 6.98 33.55
N ASP A 9 -23.07 7.77 34.54
CA ASP A 9 -22.14 8.89 34.38
C ASP A 9 -20.69 8.42 34.21
N THR A 10 -20.30 7.37 34.94
CA THR A 10 -18.98 6.75 34.79
C THR A 10 -18.86 6.03 33.43
N HIS A 11 -19.94 5.40 32.98
CA HIS A 11 -20.00 4.79 31.65
C HIS A 11 -19.92 5.84 30.53
N ARG A 12 -20.53 7.02 30.69
CA ARG A 12 -20.42 8.14 29.74
C ARG A 12 -19.02 8.74 29.70
N GLY A 13 -18.37 8.92 30.84
CA GLY A 13 -16.98 9.39 30.92
C GLY A 13 -16.00 8.44 30.21
N MET A 14 -16.14 7.12 30.42
CA MET A 14 -15.33 6.12 29.70
C MET A 14 -15.62 6.08 28.20
N ALA A 15 -16.88 6.28 27.78
CA ALA A 15 -17.22 6.35 26.36
C ALA A 15 -16.62 7.59 25.68
N ALA A 16 -16.65 8.75 26.35
CA ALA A 16 -16.05 9.99 25.85
C ALA A 16 -14.52 9.89 25.72
N GLN A 17 -13.86 9.27 26.71
CA GLN A 17 -12.42 9.02 26.68
C GLN A 17 -12.04 8.09 25.52
N LYS A 18 -12.72 6.94 25.39
CA LYS A 18 -12.50 6.00 24.28
C LYS A 18 -12.70 6.65 22.91
N ALA A 19 -13.74 7.48 22.75
CA ALA A 19 -13.98 8.20 21.50
C ALA A 19 -12.85 9.18 21.16
N THR A 20 -12.25 9.81 22.18
CA THR A 20 -11.12 10.72 21.99
C THR A 20 -9.84 9.97 21.64
N ASP A 21 -9.57 8.87 22.32
CA ASP A 21 -8.40 8.03 22.04
C ASP A 21 -8.48 7.40 20.65
N LEU A 22 -9.67 6.98 20.21
CA LEU A 22 -9.89 6.47 18.85
C LEU A 22 -9.62 7.53 17.78
N ARG A 23 -10.02 8.78 18.02
CA ARG A 23 -9.73 9.91 17.10
C ARG A 23 -8.24 10.21 17.05
N ARG A 24 -7.54 10.15 18.18
CA ARG A 24 -6.08 10.36 18.23
C ARG A 24 -5.37 9.27 17.43
N LEU A 25 -5.69 7.99 17.68
CA LEU A 25 -5.10 6.87 16.95
C LEU A 25 -5.37 6.98 15.44
N ARG A 26 -6.58 7.36 15.05
CA ARG A 26 -6.91 7.60 13.64
C ARG A 26 -6.05 8.72 13.03
N SER A 27 -5.89 9.83 13.74
CA SER A 27 -5.06 10.95 13.28
C SER A 27 -3.59 10.58 13.15
N GLU A 28 -3.07 9.75 14.07
CA GLU A 28 -1.70 9.22 13.99
C GLU A 28 -1.54 8.32 12.76
N VAL A 29 -2.48 7.40 12.53
CA VAL A 29 -2.49 6.53 11.35
C VAL A 29 -2.58 7.34 10.05
N GLU A 30 -3.40 8.39 10.00
CA GLU A 30 -3.50 9.26 8.83
C GLU A 30 -2.18 9.99 8.56
N ALA A 31 -1.51 10.52 9.59
CA ALA A 31 -0.20 11.17 9.46
C ALA A 31 0.89 10.20 8.98
N ASP A 32 0.91 8.97 9.51
CA ASP A 32 1.85 7.93 9.09
C ASP A 32 1.63 7.52 7.62
N GLN A 33 0.37 7.41 7.19
CA GLN A 33 0.04 7.13 5.79
C GLN A 33 0.49 8.25 4.86
N ASP A 34 0.31 9.52 5.25
CA ASP A 34 0.75 10.66 4.46
C ASP A 34 2.28 10.70 4.34
N ALA A 35 2.99 10.43 5.43
CA ALA A 35 4.45 10.30 5.43
C ALA A 35 4.92 9.16 4.51
N LEU A 36 4.24 8.02 4.54
CA LEU A 36 4.55 6.88 3.68
C LEU A 36 4.35 7.23 2.19
N ARG A 37 3.23 7.90 1.85
CA ARG A 37 2.97 8.33 0.46
C ARG A 37 4.02 9.32 -0.04
N ALA A 38 4.44 10.28 0.81
CA ALA A 38 5.48 11.24 0.44
C ALA A 38 6.83 10.55 0.15
N ARG A 39 7.21 9.58 0.98
CA ARG A 39 8.43 8.78 0.75
C ARG A 39 8.34 7.91 -0.50
N GLN A 40 7.18 7.34 -0.76
CA GLN A 40 6.98 6.55 -1.97
C GLN A 40 7.12 7.41 -3.24
N ALA A 41 6.53 8.62 -3.25
CA ALA A 41 6.68 9.56 -4.36
C ALA A 41 8.15 9.97 -4.58
N GLU A 42 8.91 10.24 -3.52
CA GLU A 42 10.34 10.54 -3.60
C GLU A 42 11.14 9.38 -4.23
N LEU A 43 10.83 8.13 -3.88
CA LEU A 43 11.45 6.95 -4.48
C LEU A 43 11.08 6.77 -5.96
N GLU A 44 9.82 7.04 -6.32
CA GLU A 44 9.35 7.00 -7.70
C GLU A 44 10.04 8.06 -8.57
N ASP A 45 10.24 9.27 -8.04
CA ASP A 45 10.99 10.33 -8.70
C ASP A 45 12.45 9.92 -8.93
N LEU A 46 13.10 9.31 -7.94
CA LEU A 46 14.46 8.78 -8.08
C LEU A 46 14.53 7.64 -9.11
N LEU A 47 13.52 6.76 -9.14
CA LEU A 47 13.41 5.67 -10.10
C LEU A 47 13.31 6.21 -11.54
N ALA A 48 12.61 7.33 -11.73
CA ALA A 48 12.40 8.00 -13.01
C ALA A 48 13.51 9.01 -13.39
N ALA A 49 14.34 9.44 -12.43
CA ALA A 49 15.34 10.49 -12.62
C ALA A 49 16.43 10.12 -13.63
N ALA A 50 16.73 8.83 -13.79
CA ALA A 50 17.72 8.34 -14.73
C ALA A 50 17.13 7.24 -15.63
N PRO A 51 17.49 7.21 -16.94
CA PRO A 51 17.28 6.03 -17.77
C PRO A 51 17.89 4.79 -17.12
N ALA A 52 17.29 3.63 -17.34
CA ALA A 52 17.89 2.37 -16.90
C ALA A 52 19.27 2.17 -17.55
N ALA A 53 20.25 1.77 -16.75
CA ALA A 53 21.62 1.52 -17.20
C ALA A 53 21.74 0.18 -17.96
N ASP A 54 20.92 -0.80 -17.61
CA ASP A 54 20.89 -2.12 -18.22
C ASP A 54 19.46 -2.69 -18.31
N TRP A 55 19.34 -3.88 -18.89
CA TRP A 55 18.06 -4.53 -19.12
C TRP A 55 17.42 -5.05 -17.82
N LEU A 56 18.24 -5.45 -16.85
CA LEU A 56 17.78 -5.89 -15.54
C LEU A 56 17.11 -4.72 -14.80
N GLU A 57 17.76 -3.56 -14.75
CA GLU A 57 17.23 -2.36 -14.15
C GLU A 57 15.94 -1.91 -14.84
N ALA A 58 15.88 -1.98 -16.18
CA ALA A 58 14.67 -1.65 -16.93
C ALA A 58 13.49 -2.59 -16.57
N ILE A 59 13.76 -3.89 -16.45
CA ILE A 59 12.77 -4.89 -16.05
C ILE A 59 12.28 -4.65 -14.62
N GLU A 60 13.17 -4.37 -13.66
CA GLU A 60 12.77 -4.08 -12.28
C GLU A 60 11.92 -2.81 -12.18
N LYS A 61 12.28 -1.74 -12.91
CA LYS A 61 11.46 -0.52 -13.02
C LYS A 61 10.07 -0.83 -13.57
N ALA A 62 9.98 -1.66 -14.61
CA ALA A 62 8.70 -2.07 -15.19
C ALA A 62 7.88 -2.94 -14.22
N ARG A 63 8.52 -3.89 -13.53
CA ARG A 63 7.88 -4.76 -12.53
C ARG A 63 7.29 -3.94 -11.38
N TYR A 64 8.02 -2.95 -10.89
CA TYR A 64 7.52 -2.03 -9.87
C TYR A 64 6.25 -1.29 -10.33
N LEU A 65 6.30 -0.62 -11.49
CA LEU A 65 5.18 0.17 -12.01
C LEU A 65 3.94 -0.68 -12.32
N LEU A 66 4.14 -1.85 -12.93
CA LEU A 66 3.05 -2.77 -13.23
C LEU A 66 2.45 -3.38 -11.96
N GLY A 67 3.28 -3.63 -10.93
CA GLY A 67 2.83 -4.05 -9.61
C GLY A 67 1.97 -2.99 -8.91
N LEU A 68 2.36 -1.71 -9.00
CA LEU A 68 1.58 -0.59 -8.50
C LEU A 68 0.24 -0.47 -9.24
N LEU A 69 0.28 -0.56 -10.58
CA LEU A 69 -0.92 -0.54 -11.39
C LEU A 69 -1.87 -1.68 -11.01
N ALA A 70 -1.35 -2.90 -10.87
CA ALA A 70 -2.15 -4.07 -10.49
C ALA A 70 -2.86 -3.91 -9.13
N GLN A 71 -2.25 -3.22 -8.17
CA GLN A 71 -2.85 -2.90 -6.88
C GLN A 71 -3.95 -1.84 -6.99
N SER A 72 -3.80 -0.87 -7.89
CA SER A 72 -4.78 0.18 -8.16
C SER A 72 -5.97 -0.28 -9.02
N LEU A 73 -5.87 -1.43 -9.69
CA LEU A 73 -6.95 -1.96 -10.52
C LEU A 73 -8.15 -2.38 -9.67
N ASP A 74 -9.33 -1.96 -10.11
CA ASP A 74 -10.60 -2.44 -9.56
C ASP A 74 -10.72 -3.97 -9.70
N ALA A 75 -11.42 -4.60 -8.77
CA ALA A 75 -11.66 -6.04 -8.76
C ALA A 75 -12.37 -6.55 -10.03
N SER A 76 -13.06 -5.67 -10.77
CA SER A 76 -13.72 -5.99 -12.03
C SER A 76 -12.75 -6.16 -13.20
N ASP A 77 -11.50 -5.72 -13.07
CA ASP A 77 -10.54 -5.69 -14.16
C ASP A 77 -9.65 -6.94 -14.25
N LEU A 78 -10.31 -8.10 -14.23
CA LEU A 78 -9.67 -9.41 -14.34
C LEU A 78 -8.90 -9.61 -15.65
N ARG A 79 -9.20 -8.83 -16.69
CA ARG A 79 -8.47 -8.88 -17.96
C ARG A 79 -7.12 -8.19 -17.84
N ARG A 80 -7.07 -6.95 -17.33
CA ARG A 80 -5.80 -6.23 -17.18
C ARG A 80 -4.90 -6.91 -16.16
N ARG A 81 -5.44 -7.44 -15.06
CA ARG A 81 -4.69 -8.23 -14.08
C ARG A 81 -3.94 -9.41 -14.73
N ARG A 82 -4.65 -10.23 -15.52
CA ARG A 82 -4.06 -11.37 -16.24
C ARG A 82 -2.99 -10.98 -17.26
N LEU A 83 -3.14 -9.83 -17.90
CA LEU A 83 -2.11 -9.33 -18.82
C LEU A 83 -0.85 -8.92 -18.06
N ILE A 84 -0.99 -8.25 -16.91
CA ILE A 84 0.12 -7.90 -16.03
C ILE A 84 0.84 -9.17 -15.57
N ASP A 85 0.10 -10.17 -15.05
CA ASP A 85 0.69 -11.43 -14.58
C ASP A 85 1.50 -12.14 -15.68
N ARG A 86 1.01 -12.10 -16.92
CA ARG A 86 1.72 -12.69 -18.07
C ARG A 86 3.01 -11.94 -18.40
N VAL A 87 2.98 -10.61 -18.40
CA VAL A 87 4.18 -9.78 -18.63
C VAL A 87 5.21 -10.01 -17.52
N MET A 88 4.78 -10.17 -16.27
CA MET A 88 5.70 -10.53 -15.16
C MET A 88 6.38 -11.88 -15.41
N ALA A 89 5.64 -12.88 -15.85
CA ALA A 89 6.20 -14.19 -16.19
C ALA A 89 7.18 -14.12 -17.38
N ASP A 90 6.90 -13.27 -18.36
CA ASP A 90 7.81 -13.03 -19.49
C ASP A 90 9.13 -12.37 -19.00
N PHE A 91 9.07 -11.47 -18.02
CA PHE A 91 10.26 -10.90 -17.39
C PHE A 91 11.08 -11.96 -16.65
N ASP A 92 10.44 -12.81 -15.86
CA ASP A 92 11.13 -13.89 -15.14
C ASP A 92 11.85 -14.82 -16.14
N HIS A 93 11.18 -15.18 -17.24
CA HIS A 93 11.78 -15.99 -18.29
C HIS A 93 13.00 -15.33 -18.96
N LEU A 94 12.92 -14.04 -19.26
CA LEU A 94 14.03 -13.30 -19.87
C LEU A 94 15.22 -13.15 -18.91
N LEU A 95 14.95 -12.92 -17.62
CA LEU A 95 16.01 -12.82 -16.61
C LEU A 95 16.72 -14.17 -16.43
N ASP A 96 15.97 -15.26 -16.31
CA ASP A 96 16.54 -16.61 -16.23
C ASP A 96 17.42 -16.91 -17.45
N ASN A 97 16.97 -16.58 -18.66
CA ASN A 97 17.79 -16.78 -19.86
C ASN A 97 19.04 -15.89 -19.90
N SER A 98 18.95 -14.63 -19.44
CA SER A 98 20.07 -13.69 -19.43
C SER A 98 21.18 -14.04 -18.41
N THR A 99 20.89 -14.89 -17.43
CA THR A 99 21.88 -15.39 -16.46
C THR A 99 22.64 -16.63 -16.97
N HIS A 100 22.19 -17.23 -18.08
CA HIS A 100 22.79 -18.42 -18.67
C HIS A 100 23.67 -18.13 -19.90
N ASP A 101 23.77 -16.87 -20.32
CA ASP A 101 24.70 -16.34 -21.33
C ASP A 101 25.90 -15.64 -20.67
#